data_AF-A0A959XUK4-F1
#
_entry.id   AF-A0A959XUK4-F1
#
_cell.length_a   1.000
_cell.length_b   1.000
_cell.length_c   1.000
_cell.angle_alpha   90.00
_cell.angle_beta   90.00
_cell.angle_gamma   90.00
#
_symmetry.space_group_name_H-M   'P 1'
#
loop_
_entity.id
_entity.type
_entity.pdbx_description
1 polymer ?
#
loop_
_entity_poly.entity_id
_entity_poly.type
_entity_poly.pdbx_seq_one_letter_code
_entity_poly.pdbx_strand_id
1 'polypeptide(L)'
;MRFALPIAFLFGLVLKVLHLPYHTIFLLLVLATGLVWVVLPLIRSSDKVAAWTALAVWGWAAHSIALFKLFPFRTFTLVLAFAFTTVGTYLVLKNRAWGSRSFQVLTGVFILVMLAMAQATSARFHFTNLAFSIERDTDFRSWDKYSFFLAREGDIQGSLAANSTALEAAMIAHDEHAAEQLRARRADIGSGTWEAFSPLDHDHR
;
A
#
# COMPACT_ATOMS: atom_id res chain seq x y z
N MET A 1 -23.14 6.18 -10.20
CA MET A 1 -22.24 5.90 -9.06
C MET A 1 -21.56 4.53 -9.09
N ARG A 2 -22.23 3.43 -9.51
CA ARG A 2 -21.66 2.06 -9.47
C ARG A 2 -20.26 1.90 -10.08
N PHE A 3 -19.93 2.62 -11.16
CA PHE A 3 -18.60 2.59 -11.78
C PHE A 3 -17.70 3.77 -11.40
N ALA A 4 -18.28 4.88 -10.96
CA ALA A 4 -17.53 6.10 -10.64
C ALA A 4 -16.58 5.92 -9.45
N LEU A 5 -17.03 5.22 -8.40
CA LEU A 5 -16.22 5.00 -7.19
C LEU A 5 -15.02 4.08 -7.45
N PRO A 6 -15.15 2.92 -8.12
CA PRO A 6 -13.99 2.12 -8.52
C PRO A 6 -13.01 2.88 -9.42
N ILE A 7 -13.51 3.65 -10.40
CA ILE A 7 -12.66 4.46 -11.28
C ILE A 7 -11.91 5.54 -10.48
N ALA A 8 -12.60 6.24 -9.58
CA ALA A 8 -11.98 7.21 -8.68
C ALA A 8 -10.93 6.54 -7.79
N PHE A 9 -11.19 5.32 -7.30
CA PHE A 9 -10.21 4.58 -6.50
C PHE A 9 -8.95 4.24 -7.32
N LEU A 10 -9.12 3.73 -8.55
CA LEU A 10 -8.01 3.45 -9.46
C LEU A 10 -7.21 4.73 -9.78
N PHE A 11 -7.91 5.85 -10.02
CA PHE A 11 -7.26 7.14 -10.21
C PHE A 11 -6.44 7.54 -8.98
N GLY A 12 -6.97 7.35 -7.76
CA GLY A 12 -6.23 7.58 -6.53
C GLY A 12 -4.98 6.71 -6.38
N LEU A 13 -5.01 5.46 -6.86
CA LEU A 13 -3.83 4.60 -6.90
C LEU A 13 -2.79 5.11 -7.90
N VAL A 14 -3.21 5.62 -9.07
CA VAL A 14 -2.30 6.27 -10.03
C VAL A 14 -1.65 7.50 -9.39
N LEU A 15 -2.44 8.36 -8.73
CA LEU A 15 -1.90 9.51 -7.99
C LEU A 15 -0.88 9.09 -6.92
N LYS A 16 -1.12 7.96 -6.23
CA LYS A 16 -0.18 7.41 -5.26
C LYS A 16 1.14 6.99 -5.91
N VAL A 17 1.09 6.33 -7.06
CA VAL A 17 2.28 5.87 -7.80
C VAL A 17 3.10 7.06 -8.29
N LEU A 18 2.43 8.14 -8.71
CA LEU A 18 3.06 9.41 -9.11
C LEU A 18 3.53 10.29 -7.93
N HIS A 19 3.31 9.84 -6.69
CA HIS A 19 3.65 10.56 -5.46
C HIS A 19 3.01 11.97 -5.34
N LEU A 20 1.91 12.25 -6.05
CA LEU A 20 1.25 13.56 -6.03
C LEU A 20 0.62 13.89 -4.67
N PRO A 21 0.58 15.15 -4.22
CA PRO A 21 0.04 15.49 -2.90
C PRO A 21 -1.42 15.06 -2.74
N TYR A 22 -1.84 14.84 -1.49
CA TYR A 22 -3.21 14.47 -1.11
C TYR A 22 -3.77 13.14 -1.64
N HIS A 23 -3.00 12.33 -2.39
CA HIS A 23 -3.45 11.02 -2.90
C HIS A 23 -4.03 10.11 -1.80
N THR A 24 -3.45 10.13 -0.60
CA THR A 24 -3.92 9.31 0.54
C THR A 24 -5.29 9.76 1.01
N ILE A 25 -5.48 11.07 1.16
CA ILE A 25 -6.75 11.65 1.62
C ILE A 25 -7.84 11.33 0.60
N PHE A 26 -7.54 11.51 -0.68
CA PHE A 26 -8.44 11.16 -1.77
C PHE A 26 -8.85 9.68 -1.75
N LEU A 27 -7.88 8.76 -1.64
CA LEU A 27 -8.15 7.32 -1.53
C LEU A 27 -9.04 6.98 -0.32
N LEU A 28 -8.78 7.59 0.84
CA LEU A 28 -9.58 7.39 2.05
C LEU A 28 -11.01 7.93 1.91
N LEU A 29 -11.19 9.09 1.27
CA LEU A 29 -12.51 9.67 0.98
C LEU A 29 -13.32 8.78 0.02
N VAL A 30 -12.69 8.29 -1.05
CA VAL A 30 -13.32 7.36 -1.97
C VAL A 30 -13.71 6.05 -1.26
N LEU A 31 -12.83 5.52 -0.42
CA LEU A 31 -13.10 4.33 0.38
C LEU A 31 -14.29 4.55 1.35
N ALA A 32 -14.30 5.65 2.09
CA ALA A 32 -15.38 5.97 3.03
C ALA A 32 -16.72 6.11 2.29
N THR A 33 -16.73 6.80 1.15
CA THR A 33 -17.92 6.95 0.30
C THR A 33 -18.39 5.60 -0.25
N GLY A 34 -17.46 4.75 -0.67
CA GLY A 34 -17.73 3.37 -1.13
C GLY A 34 -18.35 2.50 -0.06
N LEU A 35 -17.81 2.53 1.16
CA LEU A 35 -18.34 1.77 2.29
C LEU A 35 -19.75 2.24 2.68
N VAL A 36 -19.98 3.56 2.81
CA VAL A 36 -21.30 4.11 3.09
C VAL A 36 -22.30 3.69 2.00
N TRP A 37 -21.90 3.77 0.74
CA TRP A 37 -22.73 3.38 -0.39
C TRP A 37 -23.10 1.90 -0.40
N VAL A 38 -22.24 1.01 0.10
CA VAL A 38 -22.52 -0.43 0.16
C VAL A 38 -23.28 -0.83 1.42
N VAL A 39 -22.99 -0.21 2.57
CA VAL A 39 -23.63 -0.52 3.85
C VAL A 39 -25.10 -0.05 3.87
N LEU A 40 -25.42 1.13 3.33
CA LEU A 40 -26.78 1.68 3.35
C LEU A 40 -27.80 0.75 2.64
N PRO A 41 -27.53 0.20 1.44
CA PRO A 41 -28.35 -0.83 0.83
C PRO A 41 -28.27 -2.17 1.54
N LEU A 42 -27.17 -2.55 2.19
CA LEU A 42 -27.05 -3.85 2.88
C LEU A 42 -28.12 -4.03 3.96
N ILE A 43 -28.54 -2.92 4.59
CA ILE A 43 -29.62 -2.87 5.58
C ILE A 43 -31.02 -3.01 4.92
N ARG A 44 -31.15 -2.64 3.64
CA ARG A 44 -32.43 -2.52 2.92
C ARG A 44 -32.61 -3.50 1.75
N SER A 45 -31.57 -4.23 1.36
CA SER A 45 -31.49 -5.01 0.12
C SER A 45 -32.01 -6.43 0.30
N SER A 46 -32.77 -6.91 -0.68
CA SER A 46 -33.14 -8.32 -0.81
C SER A 46 -31.99 -9.19 -1.32
N ASP A 47 -31.07 -8.63 -2.12
CA ASP A 47 -29.91 -9.35 -2.64
C ASP A 47 -28.72 -9.25 -1.67
N LYS A 48 -28.67 -10.23 -0.75
CA LYS A 48 -27.59 -10.35 0.22
C LYS A 48 -26.26 -10.76 -0.42
N VAL A 49 -26.30 -11.51 -1.53
CA VAL A 49 -25.07 -11.99 -2.20
C VAL A 49 -24.30 -10.80 -2.77
N ALA A 50 -24.98 -9.94 -3.54
CA ALA A 50 -24.36 -8.75 -4.11
C ALA A 50 -23.82 -7.79 -3.04
N ALA A 51 -24.54 -7.65 -1.92
CA ALA A 51 -24.16 -6.74 -0.85
C ALA A 51 -22.88 -7.19 -0.11
N TRP A 52 -22.80 -8.47 0.28
CA TRP A 52 -21.61 -9.00 0.98
C TRP A 52 -20.39 -9.12 0.07
N THR A 53 -20.58 -9.47 -1.21
CA THR A 53 -19.48 -9.48 -2.19
C THR A 53 -18.95 -8.07 -2.46
N ALA A 54 -19.81 -7.06 -2.53
CA ALA A 54 -19.39 -5.67 -2.63
C ALA A 54 -18.64 -5.19 -1.37
N LEU A 55 -19.08 -5.60 -0.17
CA LEU A 55 -18.39 -5.27 1.07
C LEU A 55 -17.00 -5.89 1.13
N ALA A 56 -16.85 -7.13 0.66
CA ALA A 56 -15.56 -7.80 0.53
C ALA A 56 -14.63 -7.06 -0.45
N VAL A 57 -15.13 -6.61 -1.60
CA VAL A 57 -14.37 -5.80 -2.56
C VAL A 57 -13.83 -4.51 -1.91
N TRP A 58 -14.65 -3.78 -1.17
CA TRP A 58 -14.19 -2.58 -0.46
C TRP A 58 -13.26 -2.89 0.73
N GLY A 59 -13.42 -4.06 1.37
CA GLY A 59 -12.45 -4.57 2.33
C GLY A 59 -11.07 -4.78 1.71
N TRP A 60 -11.01 -5.39 0.51
CA TRP A 60 -9.77 -5.54 -0.24
C TRP A 60 -9.20 -4.20 -0.73
N ALA A 61 -10.04 -3.24 -1.08
CA ALA A 61 -9.61 -1.87 -1.39
C ALA A 61 -8.96 -1.19 -0.17
N ALA A 62 -9.58 -1.31 1.02
CA ALA A 62 -9.01 -0.81 2.27
C ALA A 62 -7.67 -1.47 2.59
N HIS A 63 -7.58 -2.80 2.42
CA HIS A 63 -6.33 -3.53 2.61
C HIS A 63 -5.25 -3.09 1.61
N SER A 64 -5.61 -2.86 0.35
CA SER A 64 -4.67 -2.37 -0.67
C SER A 64 -4.08 -1.01 -0.29
N ILE A 65 -4.90 -0.08 0.22
CA ILE A 65 -4.40 1.20 0.75
C ILE A 65 -3.41 0.94 1.88
N ALA A 66 -3.78 0.12 2.87
CA ALA A 66 -2.92 -0.17 4.01
C ALA A 66 -1.61 -0.87 3.61
N LEU A 67 -1.66 -1.74 2.60
CA LEU A 67 -0.50 -2.43 2.03
C LEU A 67 0.45 -1.45 1.35
N PHE A 68 -0.03 -0.62 0.43
CA PHE A 68 0.81 0.30 -0.34
C PHE A 68 1.29 1.52 0.47
N LYS A 69 0.57 1.91 1.52
CA LYS A 69 1.00 2.96 2.46
C LYS A 69 1.81 2.45 3.64
N LEU A 70 1.99 1.13 3.76
CA LEU A 70 2.68 0.49 4.88
C LEU A 70 2.09 0.90 6.24
N PHE A 71 0.76 1.02 6.31
CA PHE A 71 0.09 1.40 7.54
C PHE A 71 0.15 0.25 8.58
N PRO A 72 0.27 0.57 9.89
CA PRO A 72 0.39 -0.44 10.94
C PRO A 72 -0.87 -1.32 11.07
N PHE A 73 -2.02 -0.82 10.61
CA PHE A 73 -3.31 -1.54 10.62
C PHE A 73 -3.53 -2.46 9.40
N ARG A 74 -2.48 -2.78 8.61
CA ARG A 74 -2.57 -3.71 7.47
C ARG A 74 -3.11 -5.08 7.86
N THR A 75 -2.78 -5.57 9.05
CA THR A 75 -3.25 -6.88 9.56
C THR A 75 -4.74 -6.84 9.85
N PHE A 76 -5.22 -5.77 10.48
CA PHE A 76 -6.64 -5.60 10.78
C PHE A 76 -7.48 -5.53 9.50
N THR A 77 -7.05 -4.73 8.52
CA THR A 77 -7.74 -4.62 7.22
C THR A 77 -7.73 -5.94 6.44
N LEU A 78 -6.65 -6.73 6.54
CA LEU A 78 -6.57 -8.06 5.93
C LEU A 78 -7.60 -9.02 6.53
N VAL A 79 -7.64 -9.11 7.86
CA VAL A 79 -8.59 -9.98 8.58
C VAL A 79 -10.03 -9.61 8.22
N LEU A 80 -10.34 -8.32 8.17
CA LEU A 80 -11.67 -7.84 7.81
C LEU A 80 -12.05 -8.17 6.36
N ALA A 81 -11.12 -7.97 5.41
CA ALA A 81 -11.33 -8.32 4.00
C ALA A 81 -11.56 -9.83 3.82
N PHE A 82 -10.80 -10.66 4.53
CA PHE A 82 -11.00 -12.11 4.55
C PHE A 82 -12.35 -12.50 5.14
N ALA A 83 -12.74 -11.94 6.30
CA ALA A 83 -14.02 -12.23 6.93
C ALA A 83 -15.19 -11.94 5.98
N PHE A 84 -15.19 -10.77 5.32
CA PHE A 84 -16.20 -10.41 4.33
C PHE A 84 -16.17 -11.34 3.10
N THR A 85 -14.99 -11.73 2.63
CA THR A 85 -14.83 -12.67 1.51
C THR A 85 -15.41 -14.04 1.86
N THR A 86 -15.17 -14.54 3.07
CA THR A 86 -15.72 -15.81 3.57
C THR A 86 -17.23 -15.77 3.61
N VAL A 87 -17.83 -14.72 4.19
CA VAL A 87 -19.29 -14.56 4.24
C VAL A 87 -19.89 -14.43 2.84
N GLY A 88 -19.28 -13.60 1.98
CA GLY A 88 -19.72 -13.41 0.60
C GLY A 88 -19.67 -14.71 -0.20
N THR A 89 -18.58 -15.47 -0.08
CA THR A 89 -18.41 -16.77 -0.75
C THR A 89 -19.43 -17.79 -0.23
N TYR A 90 -19.62 -17.89 1.09
CA TYR A 90 -20.63 -18.78 1.68
C TYR A 90 -22.04 -18.50 1.13
N LEU A 91 -22.43 -17.23 0.99
CA LEU A 91 -23.73 -16.87 0.41
C LEU A 91 -23.82 -17.18 -1.08
N VAL A 92 -22.74 -17.04 -1.84
CA VAL A 92 -22.67 -17.46 -3.24
C VAL A 92 -22.87 -18.97 -3.36
N LEU A 93 -22.18 -19.76 -2.53
CA LEU A 93 -22.31 -21.22 -2.47
C LEU A 93 -23.75 -21.63 -2.17
N LYS A 94 -24.32 -21.08 -1.09
CA LYS A 94 -25.67 -21.38 -0.61
C LYS A 94 -26.74 -21.09 -1.67
N ASN A 95 -26.60 -19.98 -2.39
CA ASN A 95 -27.57 -19.55 -3.41
C ASN A 95 -27.21 -20.00 -4.83
N ARG A 96 -26.16 -20.82 -5.01
CA ARG A 96 -25.62 -21.26 -6.31
C ARG A 96 -25.34 -20.12 -7.30
N ALA A 97 -24.97 -18.95 -6.79
CA ALA A 97 -24.83 -17.70 -7.56
C ALA A 97 -23.42 -17.49 -8.14
N TRP A 98 -22.72 -18.57 -8.53
CA TRP A 98 -21.32 -18.55 -8.98
C TRP A 98 -21.08 -17.66 -10.21
N GLY A 99 -22.06 -17.59 -11.11
CA GLY A 99 -22.02 -16.73 -12.30
C GLY A 99 -22.37 -15.27 -12.03
N SER A 100 -22.59 -14.86 -10.77
CA SER A 100 -22.92 -13.48 -10.47
C SER A 100 -21.73 -12.55 -10.76
N ARG A 101 -22.02 -11.43 -11.41
CA ARG A 101 -21.00 -10.42 -11.73
C ARG A 101 -20.26 -9.91 -10.49
N SER A 102 -20.94 -9.81 -9.35
CA SER A 102 -20.33 -9.34 -8.11
C SER A 102 -19.32 -10.33 -7.55
N PHE A 103 -19.57 -11.64 -7.67
CA PHE A 103 -18.61 -12.66 -7.29
C PHE A 103 -17.40 -12.67 -8.23
N GLN A 104 -17.60 -12.56 -9.55
CA GLN A 104 -16.49 -12.44 -10.51
C GLN A 104 -15.58 -11.24 -10.21
N VAL A 105 -16.16 -10.08 -9.88
CA VAL A 105 -15.40 -8.88 -9.48
C VAL A 105 -14.63 -9.14 -8.18
N LEU A 106 -15.24 -9.75 -7.18
CA LEU A 106 -14.55 -10.13 -5.94
C LEU A 106 -13.37 -11.06 -6.21
N THR A 107 -13.54 -12.10 -7.03
CA THR A 107 -12.47 -13.01 -7.41
C THR A 107 -11.33 -12.28 -8.12
N GLY A 108 -11.65 -11.40 -9.08
CA GLY A 108 -10.63 -10.60 -9.79
C GLY A 108 -9.85 -9.69 -8.84
N VAL A 109 -10.54 -8.97 -7.96
CA VAL A 109 -9.90 -8.10 -6.94
C VAL A 109 -9.04 -8.92 -5.98
N PHE A 110 -9.54 -10.07 -5.51
CA PHE A 110 -8.79 -10.97 -4.65
C PHE A 110 -7.48 -11.42 -5.30
N ILE A 111 -7.54 -11.92 -6.55
CA ILE A 111 -6.36 -12.37 -7.29
C ILE A 111 -5.35 -11.22 -7.44
N LEU A 112 -5.80 -10.03 -7.84
CA LEU A 112 -4.92 -8.86 -8.00
C LEU A 112 -4.22 -8.48 -6.70
N VAL A 113 -4.93 -8.46 -5.57
CA VAL A 113 -4.33 -8.15 -4.28
C VAL A 113 -3.37 -9.25 -3.82
N MET A 114 -3.71 -10.52 -4.04
CA MET A 114 -2.79 -11.63 -3.72
C MET A 114 -1.51 -11.56 -4.54
N LEU A 115 -1.60 -11.23 -5.84
CA LEU A 115 -0.42 -11.00 -6.69
C LEU A 115 0.45 -9.85 -6.17
N ALA A 116 -0.17 -8.75 -5.72
CA ALA A 116 0.55 -7.65 -5.10
C ALA A 116 1.20 -8.08 -3.77
N MET A 117 0.52 -8.89 -2.95
CA MET A 117 1.04 -9.41 -1.69
C MET A 117 2.20 -10.39 -1.88
N ALA A 118 2.20 -11.16 -2.97
CA ALA A 118 3.26 -12.09 -3.32
C ALA A 118 4.58 -11.41 -3.67
N GLN A 119 4.56 -10.13 -4.05
CA GLN A 119 5.79 -9.37 -4.31
C GLN A 119 6.54 -9.06 -3.00
N ALA A 120 7.86 -8.91 -3.10
CA ALA A 120 8.68 -8.44 -2.00
C ALA A 120 8.27 -7.02 -1.55
N THR A 121 8.51 -6.68 -0.28
CA THR A 121 8.15 -5.36 0.24
C THR A 121 9.00 -4.28 -0.40
N SER A 122 10.30 -4.54 -0.60
CA SER A 122 11.20 -3.65 -1.34
C SER A 122 10.68 -3.36 -2.76
N ALA A 123 10.29 -4.39 -3.51
CA ALA A 123 9.78 -4.26 -4.89
C ALA A 123 8.49 -3.44 -4.95
N ARG A 124 7.54 -3.73 -4.05
CA ARG A 124 6.31 -2.91 -3.93
C ARG A 124 6.63 -1.46 -3.59
N PHE A 125 7.51 -1.24 -2.62
CA PHE A 125 7.85 0.09 -2.15
C PHE A 125 8.52 0.89 -3.26
N HIS A 126 9.50 0.30 -3.95
CA HIS A 126 10.18 0.89 -5.09
C HIS A 126 9.19 1.30 -6.18
N PHE A 127 8.30 0.39 -6.59
CA PHE A 127 7.30 0.69 -7.61
C PHE A 127 6.35 1.83 -7.21
N THR A 128 5.88 1.84 -5.97
CA THR A 128 4.84 2.78 -5.50
C THR A 128 5.36 4.10 -4.94
N ASN A 129 6.68 4.22 -4.70
CA ASN A 129 7.26 5.42 -4.06
C ASN A 129 8.47 5.99 -4.81
N LEU A 130 9.20 5.21 -5.62
CA LEU A 130 10.44 5.67 -6.26
C LEU A 130 10.38 5.61 -7.79
N ALA A 131 9.90 4.51 -8.39
CA ALA A 131 10.01 4.26 -9.83
C ALA A 131 9.37 5.36 -10.71
N PHE A 132 8.27 5.96 -10.22
CA PHE A 132 7.52 7.00 -10.93
C PHE A 132 7.38 8.30 -10.13
N SER A 133 8.16 8.46 -9.06
CA SER A 133 8.12 9.70 -8.28
C SER A 133 8.75 10.84 -9.06
N ILE A 134 8.05 11.98 -9.09
CA ILE A 134 8.59 13.21 -9.70
C ILE A 134 9.77 13.75 -8.89
N GLU A 135 9.77 13.52 -7.57
CA GLU A 135 10.80 13.97 -6.63
C GLU A 135 11.84 12.88 -6.33
N ARG A 136 11.94 11.84 -7.18
CA ARG A 136 12.78 10.66 -6.91
C ARG A 136 14.23 11.00 -6.59
N ASP A 137 14.81 11.96 -7.30
CA ASP A 137 16.25 12.26 -7.21
C ASP A 137 16.56 13.15 -5.98
N THR A 138 15.54 13.75 -5.36
CA THR A 138 15.69 14.59 -4.15
C THR A 138 15.13 13.95 -2.89
N ASP A 139 14.34 12.88 -3.00
CA ASP A 139 13.70 12.19 -1.88
C ASP A 139 14.64 11.18 -1.20
N PHE A 140 15.64 11.70 -0.48
CA PHE A 140 16.59 10.87 0.28
C PHE A 140 15.93 10.01 1.36
N ARG A 141 14.76 10.41 1.88
CA ARG A 141 13.98 9.62 2.86
C ARG A 141 13.32 8.41 2.20
N SER A 142 12.77 8.65 1.01
CA SER A 142 12.42 7.67 -0.03
C SER A 142 13.43 6.53 -0.10
N TRP A 143 14.65 6.90 -0.52
CA TRP A 143 15.75 6.00 -0.78
C TRP A 143 16.27 5.28 0.47
N ASP A 144 16.36 6.00 1.57
CA ASP A 144 16.77 5.43 2.85
C ASP A 144 15.82 4.32 3.32
N LYS A 145 14.51 4.57 3.31
CA LYS A 145 13.52 3.55 3.68
C LYS A 145 13.54 2.36 2.72
N TYR A 146 13.82 2.59 1.44
CA TYR A 146 14.01 1.52 0.47
C TYR A 146 15.26 0.68 0.79
N SER A 147 16.38 1.30 1.15
CA SER A 147 17.60 0.60 1.56
C SER A 147 17.36 -0.32 2.75
N PHE A 148 16.54 0.11 3.72
CA PHE A 148 16.13 -0.73 4.84
C PHE A 148 15.35 -1.98 4.40
N PHE A 149 14.41 -1.83 3.46
CA PHE A 149 13.65 -3.00 2.95
C PHE A 149 14.55 -3.99 2.23
N LEU A 150 15.52 -3.53 1.44
CA LEU A 150 16.49 -4.40 0.79
C LEU A 150 17.36 -5.15 1.80
N ALA A 151 17.86 -4.45 2.83
CA ALA A 151 18.65 -5.08 3.89
C ALA A 151 17.87 -6.18 4.61
N ARG A 152 16.61 -5.91 4.98
CA ARG A 152 15.73 -6.91 5.64
C ARG A 152 15.39 -8.10 4.77
N GLU A 153 15.45 -7.94 3.46
CA GLU A 153 15.21 -9.01 2.49
C GLU A 153 16.51 -9.76 2.10
N GLY A 154 17.65 -9.36 2.67
CA GLY A 154 18.96 -9.99 2.45
C GLY A 154 19.74 -9.44 1.25
N ASP A 155 19.21 -8.47 0.52
CA ASP A 155 19.92 -7.80 -0.57
C ASP A 155 20.80 -6.67 -0.04
N ILE A 156 21.94 -7.06 0.55
CA ILE A 156 22.89 -6.11 1.16
C ILE A 156 23.51 -5.19 0.12
N GLN A 157 23.82 -5.69 -1.08
CA GLN A 157 24.45 -4.88 -2.13
C GLN A 157 23.46 -3.83 -2.68
N GLY A 158 22.21 -4.24 -2.94
CA GLY A 158 21.15 -3.31 -3.31
C GLY A 158 20.88 -2.29 -2.21
N SER A 159 20.90 -2.70 -0.94
CA SER A 159 20.75 -1.80 0.20
C SER A 159 21.85 -0.74 0.25
N LEU A 160 23.12 -1.12 0.09
CA LEU A 160 24.25 -0.19 0.06
C LEU A 160 24.18 0.77 -1.14
N ALA A 161 23.71 0.29 -2.29
CA ALA A 161 23.49 1.14 -3.46
C ALA A 161 22.38 2.17 -3.20
N ALA A 162 21.22 1.74 -2.69
CA ALA A 162 20.11 2.63 -2.35
C ALA A 162 20.47 3.65 -1.26
N ASN A 163 21.25 3.26 -0.25
CA ASN A 163 21.78 4.16 0.77
C ASN A 163 22.76 5.19 0.16
N SER A 164 23.57 4.79 -0.82
CA SER A 164 24.45 5.72 -1.53
C SER A 164 23.65 6.78 -2.31
N THR A 165 22.57 6.37 -2.99
CA THR A 165 21.63 7.31 -3.64
C THR A 165 20.98 8.25 -2.63
N ALA A 166 20.57 7.74 -1.46
CA ALA A 166 20.02 8.59 -0.39
C ALA A 166 21.05 9.63 0.09
N LEU A 167 22.30 9.21 0.28
CA LEU A 167 23.39 10.08 0.75
C LEU A 167 23.68 11.18 -0.26
N GLU A 168 23.75 10.84 -1.55
CA GLU A 168 23.94 11.83 -2.63
C GLU A 168 22.80 12.86 -2.64
N ALA A 169 21.55 12.41 -2.58
CA ALA A 169 20.39 13.30 -2.53
C ALA A 169 20.38 14.21 -1.28
N ALA A 170 20.79 13.70 -0.11
CA ALA A 170 20.91 14.50 1.11
C ALA A 170 22.03 15.56 1.00
N MET A 171 23.16 15.20 0.39
CA MET A 171 24.26 16.15 0.14
C MET A 171 23.87 17.25 -0.85
N ILE A 172 23.11 16.92 -1.91
CA ILE A 172 22.56 17.89 -2.85
C ILE A 172 21.57 18.83 -2.16
N ALA A 173 20.77 18.30 -1.22
CA ALA A 173 19.86 19.09 -0.40
C ALA A 173 20.56 19.92 0.70
N HIS A 174 21.88 19.82 0.84
CA HIS A 174 22.69 20.44 1.89
C HIS A 174 22.25 20.05 3.32
N ASP A 175 21.70 18.85 3.50
CA ASP A 175 21.31 18.30 4.80
C ASP A 175 22.44 17.46 5.39
N GLU A 176 23.41 18.13 6.03
CA GLU A 176 24.58 17.46 6.62
C GLU A 176 24.21 16.46 7.71
N HIS A 177 23.13 16.74 8.45
CA HIS A 177 22.67 15.88 9.52
C HIS A 177 22.08 14.57 8.98
N ALA A 178 21.24 14.65 7.93
CA ALA A 178 20.77 13.47 7.22
C ALA A 178 21.94 12.70 6.60
N ALA A 179 22.92 13.40 6.02
CA ALA A 179 24.10 12.77 5.44
C ALA A 179 24.93 11.98 6.49
N GLU A 180 25.09 12.51 7.70
CA GLU A 180 25.77 11.81 8.80
C GLU A 180 25.01 10.55 9.23
N GLN A 181 23.69 10.65 9.44
CA GLN A 181 22.85 9.49 9.77
C GLN A 181 22.89 8.42 8.68
N LEU A 182 22.93 8.81 7.40
CA LEU A 182 23.02 7.89 6.27
C LEU A 182 24.38 7.18 6.20
N ARG A 183 25.48 7.86 6.56
CA ARG A 183 26.81 7.23 6.69
C ARG A 183 26.84 6.21 7.82
N ALA A 184 26.22 6.52 8.97
CA ALA A 184 26.10 5.56 10.07
C ALA A 184 25.32 4.31 9.64
N ARG A 185 24.18 4.49 8.97
CA ARG A 185 23.38 3.38 8.42
C ARG A 185 24.14 2.52 7.43
N ARG A 186 25.02 3.12 6.61
CA ARG A 186 25.89 2.35 5.70
C ARG A 186 26.76 1.35 6.45
N ALA A 187 27.31 1.75 7.60
CA ALA A 187 28.07 0.86 8.46
C ALA A 187 27.18 -0.27 9.00
N ASP A 188 25.98 0.07 9.50
CA ASP A 188 25.02 -0.90 10.03
C ASP A 188 24.52 -1.92 8.99
N ILE A 189 24.32 -1.49 7.75
CA ILE A 189 24.00 -2.37 6.61
C ILE A 189 25.16 -3.35 6.37
N GLY A 190 26.40 -2.83 6.38
CA GLY A 190 27.60 -3.62 6.15
C GLY A 190 27.87 -4.66 7.24
N SER A 191 27.55 -4.35 8.50
CA SER A 191 27.64 -5.28 9.64
C SER A 191 26.40 -6.14 9.84
N GLY A 192 25.30 -5.89 9.11
CA GLY A 192 24.04 -6.60 9.27
C GLY A 192 23.32 -6.31 10.59
N THR A 193 23.63 -5.19 11.25
CA THR A 193 23.09 -4.80 12.57
C THR A 193 21.85 -3.91 12.49
N TRP A 194 21.39 -3.56 11.28
CA TRP A 194 20.24 -2.68 11.09
C TRP A 194 18.88 -3.41 11.23
N GLU A 195 18.47 -3.68 12.47
CA GLU A 195 17.26 -4.49 12.75
C GLU A 195 15.94 -3.71 12.64
N ALA A 196 15.97 -2.42 13.00
CA ALA A 196 14.79 -1.57 13.10
C ALA A 196 15.00 -0.24 12.34
N PHE A 197 13.95 0.18 11.62
CA PHE A 197 13.96 1.45 10.91
C PHE A 197 13.63 2.60 11.86
N SER A 198 14.58 3.50 12.06
CA SER A 198 14.33 4.84 12.58
C SER A 198 14.22 5.82 11.41
N PRO A 199 13.23 6.73 11.36
CA PRO A 199 13.24 7.83 10.40
C PRO A 199 14.47 8.72 10.57
N LEU A 200 14.91 9.40 9.50
CA LEU A 200 15.91 10.46 9.62
C LEU A 200 15.39 11.58 10.50
N ASP A 201 16.18 11.98 11.50
CA ASP A 201 15.79 13.03 12.42
C ASP A 201 15.72 14.41 11.74
N HIS A 202 14.77 15.22 12.20
CA HIS A 202 14.46 16.54 11.62
C HIS A 202 14.96 17.71 12.46
N ASP A 203 15.32 17.46 13.71
CA ASP A 203 15.49 18.50 14.71
C ASP A 203 16.97 18.86 14.89
N HIS A 204 17.34 19.98 14.25
CA HIS A 204 18.21 20.97 14.87
C HIS A 204 17.47 22.31 14.87
N ARG A 205 16.68 22.54 15.92
CA ARG A 205 16.44 23.89 16.44
C ARG A 205 17.17 24.04 17.75
#